data_AF-A0A4Y7TPD6-F1
#
_entry.id   AF-A0A4Y7TPD6-F1
#
_cell.length_a   1.000
_cell.length_b   1.000
_cell.length_c   1.000
_cell.angle_alpha   90.00
_cell.angle_beta   90.00
_cell.angle_gamma   90.00
#
_symmetry.space_group_name_H-M   'P 1'
#
loop_
_entity.id
_entity.type
_entity.pdbx_description
1 polymer ?
#
loop_
_entity_poly.entity_id
_entity_poly.type
_entity_poly.pdbx_seq_one_letter_code
_entity_poly.pdbx_strand_id
1 'polypeptide(L)'
;MRPTLARLVHIIPREALTVPKRKIIPRPIHSQEEFKQPTTFDLLLQQKEKAGESWPSNIRLERAVSKRELRPVRPELRVTLKKMLNTES
;
A
#
# COMPACT_ATOMS: atom_id res chain seq x y z
N MET A 1 -57.43 30.01 2.17
CA MET A 1 -56.21 30.68 1.67
C MET A 1 -55.77 29.98 0.38
N ARG A 2 -55.64 30.70 -0.75
CA ARG A 2 -55.19 30.11 -2.02
C ARG A 2 -53.66 30.26 -2.15
N PRO A 3 -52.91 29.20 -2.53
CA PRO A 3 -51.49 29.31 -2.78
C PRO A 3 -51.26 30.20 -4.01
N THR A 4 -50.48 31.26 -3.85
CA THR A 4 -49.99 32.12 -4.94
C THR A 4 -48.55 31.74 -5.29
N LEU A 5 -48.16 31.88 -6.57
CA LEU A 5 -46.82 31.51 -7.07
C LEU A 5 -45.67 32.09 -6.23
N ALA A 6 -45.82 33.33 -5.73
CA ALA A 6 -44.83 33.99 -4.87
C ALA A 6 -44.61 33.28 -3.51
N ARG A 7 -45.55 32.44 -3.06
CA ARG A 7 -45.42 31.64 -1.83
C ARG A 7 -44.89 30.23 -2.08
N LEU A 8 -44.72 29.82 -3.34
CA LEU A 8 -44.18 28.51 -3.72
C LEU A 8 -42.67 28.51 -3.93
N VAL A 9 -42.04 29.69 -4.00
CA VAL A 9 -40.60 29.81 -4.22
C VAL A 9 -39.99 30.64 -3.10
N HIS A 10 -39.08 30.04 -2.34
CA HIS A 10 -38.29 30.72 -1.33
C HIS A 10 -36.87 30.90 -1.87
N ILE A 11 -36.49 32.15 -2.16
CA ILE A 11 -35.14 32.48 -2.64
C ILE A 11 -34.23 32.63 -1.42
N ILE A 12 -33.34 31.67 -1.22
CA ILE A 12 -32.33 31.72 -0.16
C ILE A 12 -31.03 32.25 -0.74
N PRO A 13 -30.42 33.31 -0.17
CA PRO A 13 -29.13 33.82 -0.62
C PRO A 13 -28.04 32.77 -0.43
N ARG A 14 -27.14 32.65 -1.41
CA ARG A 14 -26.10 31.61 -1.43
C ARG A 14 -25.14 31.69 -0.25
N GLU A 15 -24.96 32.87 0.33
CA GLU A 15 -24.16 33.12 1.53
C GLU A 15 -24.75 32.47 2.80
N ALA A 16 -26.08 32.31 2.86
CA ALA A 16 -26.76 31.62 3.96
C ALA A 16 -26.64 30.09 3.85
N LEU A 17 -26.13 29.57 2.72
CA LEU A 17 -25.85 28.14 2.55
C LEU A 17 -24.43 27.86 3.04
N THR A 18 -24.31 27.30 4.24
CA THR A 18 -23.05 26.73 4.73
C THR A 18 -22.78 25.40 4.01
N VAL A 19 -22.43 25.48 2.72
CA VAL A 19 -22.07 24.30 1.93
C VAL A 19 -20.70 23.83 2.41
N PRO A 20 -20.56 22.64 3.03
CA PRO A 20 -19.24 22.14 3.37
C PRO A 20 -18.44 22.04 2.07
N LYS A 21 -17.25 22.67 2.05
CA LYS A 21 -16.32 22.53 0.93
C LYS A 21 -16.20 21.03 0.66
N ARG A 22 -16.63 20.58 -0.52
CA ARG A 22 -16.58 19.17 -0.90
C ARG A 22 -15.17 18.69 -0.61
N LYS A 23 -15.04 17.72 0.30
CA LYS A 23 -13.74 17.12 0.63
C LYS A 23 -13.31 16.37 -0.62
N ILE A 24 -12.40 16.97 -1.40
CA ILE A 24 -11.85 16.32 -2.59
C ILE A 24 -10.97 15.19 -2.07
N ILE A 25 -11.48 13.96 -2.13
CA ILE A 25 -10.69 12.78 -1.82
C ILE A 25 -9.85 12.51 -3.07
N PRO A 26 -8.52 12.49 -2.96
CA PRO A 26 -7.67 12.16 -4.10
C PRO A 26 -8.00 10.75 -4.59
N ARG A 27 -7.79 10.51 -5.89
CA ARG A 27 -7.96 9.17 -6.46
C ARG A 27 -7.02 8.20 -5.71
N PRO A 28 -7.48 6.98 -5.36
CA PRO A 28 -6.57 5.95 -4.90
C PRO A 28 -5.47 5.70 -5.95
N ILE A 29 -4.26 5.48 -5.47
CA ILE A 29 -3.08 5.23 -6.30
C ILE A 29 -3.30 3.92 -7.07
N HIS A 30 -2.82 3.85 -8.31
CA HIS A 30 -2.89 2.60 -9.07
C HIS A 30 -1.91 1.59 -8.48
N SER A 31 -2.30 0.31 -8.39
CA SER A 31 -1.42 -0.76 -7.86
C SER A 31 -0.07 -0.82 -8.58
N GLN A 32 -0.02 -0.49 -9.88
CA GLN A 32 1.22 -0.40 -10.67
C GLN A 32 2.18 0.69 -10.20
N GLU A 33 1.68 1.77 -9.63
CA GLU A 33 2.49 2.85 -9.06
C GLU A 33 3.02 2.47 -7.67
N GLU A 34 2.27 1.66 -6.91
CA GLU A 34 2.73 1.12 -5.62
C GLU A 34 3.93 0.18 -5.79
N PHE A 35 3.96 -0.65 -6.84
CA PHE A 35 5.11 -1.52 -7.14
C PHE A 35 6.42 -0.77 -7.47
N LYS A 36 6.35 0.52 -7.78
CA LYS A 36 7.54 1.34 -8.04
C LYS A 36 8.15 1.90 -6.74
N GLN A 37 7.44 1.82 -5.63
CA GLN A 37 7.97 2.28 -4.35
C GLN A 37 8.98 1.26 -3.80
N PRO A 38 10.08 1.73 -3.19
CA PRO A 38 11.04 0.84 -2.57
C PRO A 38 10.37 0.06 -1.45
N THR A 39 10.61 -1.25 -1.41
CA THR A 39 10.11 -2.06 -0.30
C THR A 39 10.85 -1.72 0.99
N THR A 40 10.27 -2.05 2.13
CA THR A 40 10.97 -1.91 3.42
C THR A 40 12.29 -2.66 3.44
N PHE A 41 12.36 -3.80 2.75
CA PHE A 41 13.60 -4.56 2.59
C PHE A 41 14.66 -3.78 1.82
N ASP A 42 14.29 -3.12 0.72
CA ASP A 42 15.21 -2.28 -0.07
C ASP A 42 15.72 -1.10 0.75
N LEU A 43 14.86 -0.48 1.56
CA LEU A 43 15.25 0.61 2.46
C LEU A 43 16.25 0.12 3.52
N LEU A 44 16.01 -1.03 4.13
CA LEU A 44 16.92 -1.61 5.12
C LEU A 44 18.25 -2.04 4.50
N LEU A 45 18.24 -2.54 3.26
CA LEU A 45 19.45 -2.88 2.52
C LEU A 45 20.30 -1.62 2.28
N GLN A 46 19.69 -0.54 1.81
CA GLN A 46 20.36 0.75 1.62
C GLN A 46 20.90 1.32 2.94
N GLN A 47 20.16 1.16 4.05
CA GLN A 47 20.64 1.61 5.36
C GLN A 47 21.84 0.77 5.83
N LYS A 48 21.81 -0.54 5.62
CA LYS A 48 22.94 -1.42 5.94
C LYS A 48 24.20 -1.05 5.16
N GLU A 49 24.06 -0.80 3.86
CA GLU A 49 25.17 -0.36 3.01
C GLU A 49 25.76 0.98 3.47
N LYS A 50 24.90 1.92 3.89
CA LYS A 50 25.34 3.22 4.43
C LYS A 50 25.98 3.12 5.81
N ALA A 51 25.48 2.25 6.67
CA ALA A 51 25.95 2.09 8.05
C ALA A 51 27.28 1.34 8.14
N GLY A 52 27.56 0.42 7.21
CA GLY A 52 28.80 -0.36 7.19
C GLY A 52 29.04 -1.09 8.52
N GLU A 53 30.14 -0.74 9.19
CA GLU A 53 30.54 -1.33 10.48
C GLU A 53 29.61 -0.97 11.65
N SER A 54 28.86 0.14 11.54
CA SER A 54 27.88 0.54 12.56
C SER A 54 26.55 -0.20 12.48
N TRP A 55 26.39 -1.12 11.52
CA TRP A 55 25.15 -1.87 11.37
C TRP A 55 24.93 -2.83 12.56
N PRO A 56 23.73 -2.85 13.15
CA PRO A 56 23.41 -3.76 14.26
C PRO A 56 23.62 -5.23 13.91
N SER A 57 24.41 -5.93 14.73
CA SER A 57 24.75 -7.34 14.55
C SER A 57 23.57 -8.30 14.76
N ASN A 58 22.52 -7.86 15.45
CA ASN A 58 21.31 -8.64 15.69
C ASN A 58 20.33 -8.64 14.52
N ILE A 59 20.55 -7.84 13.46
CA ILE A 59 19.65 -7.78 12.30
C ILE A 59 20.30 -8.43 11.07
N ARG A 60 19.73 -9.56 10.64
CA ARG A 60 20.11 -10.26 9.41
C ARG A 60 19.06 -10.02 8.33
N LEU A 61 19.50 -9.49 7.19
CA LEU A 61 18.69 -9.30 6.00
C LEU A 61 18.98 -10.45 5.03
N GLU A 62 18.03 -11.37 4.89
CA GLU A 62 18.11 -12.49 3.95
C GLU A 62 17.15 -12.27 2.79
N ARG A 63 17.56 -12.66 1.58
CA ARG A 63 16.71 -12.58 0.39
C ARG A 63 15.69 -13.70 0.43
N ALA A 64 14.49 -13.44 -0.12
CA ALA A 64 13.50 -14.48 -0.31
C ALA A 64 14.03 -15.58 -1.24
N VAL A 65 13.93 -16.83 -0.79
CA VAL A 65 14.37 -18.00 -1.56
C VAL A 65 13.48 -18.17 -2.78
N SER A 66 14.08 -18.20 -3.97
CA SER A 66 13.31 -18.34 -5.20
C SER A 66 12.92 -19.79 -5.49
N LYS A 67 11.82 -20.01 -6.21
CA LYS A 67 11.42 -21.37 -6.66
C LYS A 67 12.52 -22.05 -7.49
N ARG A 68 13.41 -21.27 -8.13
CA ARG A 68 14.54 -21.79 -8.91
C ARG A 68 15.63 -22.39 -8.03
N GLU A 69 15.90 -21.79 -6.87
CA GLU A 69 16.87 -22.30 -5.89
C GLU A 69 16.44 -23.62 -5.25
N LEU A 70 15.15 -23.95 -5.29
CA LEU A 70 14.63 -25.24 -4.81
C LEU A 70 14.68 -26.36 -5.87
N ARG A 71 15.12 -26.08 -7.11
CA ARG A 71 15.25 -27.09 -8.18
C ARG A 71 16.25 -28.22 -7.94
N PRO A 72 17.40 -28.04 -7.26
CA PRO A 72 18.31 -29.14 -6.97
C PRO A 72 17.86 -29.99 -5.78
N VAL A 73 16.89 -29.52 -4.97
CA VAL A 73 16.41 -30.25 -3.80
C VAL A 73 15.66 -31.51 -4.22
N ARG A 74 15.72 -32.58 -3.42
CA ARG A 74 14.94 -33.79 -3.65
C ARG A 74 13.43 -33.47 -3.72
N PRO A 75 12.68 -33.98 -4.71
CA PRO A 75 11.27 -33.63 -4.92
C PRO A 75 10.39 -33.78 -3.68
N GLU A 76 10.61 -34.84 -2.89
CA GLU A 76 9.89 -35.13 -1.65
C GLU A 76 10.00 -34.01 -0.62
N LEU A 77 11.16 -33.35 -0.54
CA LEU A 77 11.43 -32.28 0.42
C LEU A 77 10.98 -30.91 -0.09
N ARG A 78 10.78 -30.74 -1.40
CA ARG A 78 10.40 -29.44 -1.98
C ARG A 78 9.04 -28.96 -1.49
N VAL A 79 8.08 -29.86 -1.32
CA VAL A 79 6.74 -29.51 -0.85
C VAL A 79 6.81 -28.95 0.57
N THR A 80 7.54 -29.64 1.45
CA THR A 80 7.74 -29.21 2.84
C THR A 80 8.48 -27.88 2.90
N LEU A 81 9.57 -27.73 2.14
CA LEU A 81 10.33 -26.48 2.11
C LEU A 81 9.54 -25.31 1.54
N LYS A 82 8.72 -25.52 0.50
CA LYS A 82 7.86 -24.47 -0.05
C LYS A 82 6.87 -23.94 0.98
N LYS A 83 6.27 -24.85 1.77
CA LYS A 83 5.37 -24.51 2.89
C LYS A 83 6.10 -23.74 3.98
N MET A 84 7.28 -24.19 4.38
CA MET A 84 8.05 -23.50 5.44
C MET A 84 8.52 -22.11 5.02
N LEU A 85 8.87 -21.94 3.75
CA LEU A 85 9.37 -20.66 3.20
C LEU A 85 8.24 -19.76 2.67
N ASN A 86 6.97 -20.16 2.80
CA ASN A 86 5.80 -19.46 2.26
C ASN A 86 5.95 -19.08 0.76
N THR A 87 6.65 -19.92 -0.02
CA THR A 87 6.86 -19.69 -1.47
C THR A 87 5.73 -20.26 -2.33
N GLU A 88 4.55 -20.50 -1.72
CA GLU A 88 3.37 -21.11 -2.36
C GLU A 88 2.58 -20.17 -3.29
N SER A 89 3.04 -18.92 -3.50
CA SER A 89 2.47 -17.98 -4.49
C SER A 89 3.14 -18.13 -5.84
#